data_AF-D9QRN6-F1
#
_entry.id   AF-D9QRN6-F1
#
_cell.length_a   1.000
_cell.length_b   1.000
_cell.length_c   1.000
_cell.angle_alpha   90.00
_cell.angle_beta   90.00
_cell.angle_gamma   90.00
#
_symmetry.space_group_name_H-M   'P 1'
#
loop_
_entity.id
_entity.type
_entity.pdbx_description
1 polymer ?
#
loop_
_entity_poly.entity_id
_entity_poly.type
_entity_poly.pdbx_seq_one_letter_code
_entity_poly.pdbx_strand_id
1 'polypeptide(L)'
;MQVKGIAKSIVDKLVNRSIELSQGRSAGALGLINQDGYIDALSEIVNGGLSGLPYRQLLSKVVTTAGKSLIEVVNQLPDNAVLISTNPGKTGLITSTSGINTLNLPVVSIGVKQLSLAGVGILYPKSEYFDLATESEKIELKKLAARDMDEEREILKESSKLKLNFLDISEELEVIEIEERPFSISIKSDEEWHLPRLEVDSIDKDFVAELVDKSTSIEQGREVAAMGVIEDGTVVQSGDLVVGGMGYIPSRLLASGYTDISGISLRQAYNKEVPHNAVVVHTHPGGTGVMHRGDAMAGPGMWGRPVIAIGHDKAGEVKGATVIEMQSEVTDLAEEAEKVGQKYYEAQTPEEEAEIRKRRFGIVQEYTDLCKPIEIE
;
A
#
# COMPACT_ATOMS: atom_id res chain seq x y z
N MET A 1 4.14 1.85 -22.22
CA MET A 1 5.07 1.10 -23.09
C MET A 1 4.70 -0.38 -22.98
N GLN A 2 4.56 -1.11 -24.09
CA GLN A 2 4.25 -2.54 -24.04
C GLN A 2 5.56 -3.33 -23.85
N VAL A 3 5.55 -4.29 -22.92
CA VAL A 3 6.66 -5.20 -22.69
C VAL A 3 6.47 -6.43 -23.58
N LYS A 4 7.47 -6.73 -24.40
CA LYS A 4 7.47 -7.87 -25.33
C LYS A 4 8.09 -9.12 -24.72
N GLY A 5 9.01 -8.96 -23.78
CA GLY A 5 9.69 -10.07 -23.13
C GLY A 5 10.68 -9.60 -22.07
N ILE A 6 11.22 -10.57 -21.33
CA ILE A 6 12.22 -10.36 -20.28
C ILE A 6 13.47 -11.19 -20.57
N ALA A 7 14.64 -10.61 -20.32
CA ALA A 7 15.92 -11.30 -20.45
C ALA A 7 15.96 -12.53 -19.55
N LYS A 8 16.32 -13.68 -20.12
CA LYS A 8 16.43 -14.94 -19.39
C LYS A 8 17.41 -14.86 -18.22
N SER A 9 18.52 -14.14 -18.36
CA SER A 9 19.49 -13.95 -17.27
C SER A 9 18.87 -13.30 -16.03
N ILE A 10 17.94 -12.36 -16.21
CA ILE A 10 17.20 -11.69 -15.12
C ILE A 10 16.28 -12.71 -14.43
N VAL A 11 15.54 -13.49 -15.22
CA VAL A 11 14.64 -14.53 -14.71
C VAL A 11 15.44 -15.57 -13.91
N ASP A 12 16.53 -16.08 -14.47
CA ASP A 12 17.38 -17.08 -13.83
C ASP A 12 17.98 -16.55 -12.51
N LYS A 13 18.47 -15.31 -12.47
CA LYS A 13 18.97 -14.68 -11.24
C LYS A 13 17.90 -14.64 -10.14
N LEU A 14 16.68 -14.22 -10.48
CA LEU A 14 15.58 -14.12 -9.52
C LEU A 14 15.09 -15.49 -9.06
N VAL A 15 14.96 -16.45 -9.97
CA VAL A 15 14.58 -17.84 -9.65
C VAL A 15 15.62 -18.47 -8.72
N ASN A 16 16.90 -18.38 -9.06
CA ASN A 16 18.00 -18.90 -8.23
C ASN A 16 17.98 -18.26 -6.85
N ARG A 17 17.83 -16.93 -6.79
CA ARG A 17 17.75 -16.23 -5.51
C ARG A 17 16.56 -16.67 -4.67
N SER A 18 15.41 -16.88 -5.29
CA SER A 18 14.21 -17.37 -4.61
C SER A 18 14.38 -18.79 -4.08
N ILE A 19 15.10 -19.65 -4.81
CA ILE A 19 15.45 -21.00 -4.37
C ILE A 19 16.41 -20.95 -3.17
N GLU A 20 17.42 -20.10 -3.22
CA GLU A 20 18.38 -19.89 -2.12
C GLU A 20 17.68 -19.42 -0.83
N LEU A 21 16.75 -18.47 -0.94
CA LEU A 21 16.00 -17.97 0.23
C LEU A 21 15.13 -19.05 0.87
N SER A 22 14.63 -20.00 0.07
CA SER A 22 13.75 -21.09 0.51
C SER A 22 12.51 -20.59 1.28
N GLN A 23 11.80 -21.51 1.96
CA GLN A 23 10.71 -21.21 2.91
C GLN A 23 9.57 -20.35 2.36
N GLY A 24 9.35 -20.38 1.04
CA GLY A 24 8.31 -19.60 0.39
C GLY A 24 8.59 -18.09 0.31
N ARG A 25 9.83 -17.64 0.52
CA ARG A 25 10.21 -16.23 0.44
C ARG A 25 10.40 -15.77 -1.01
N SER A 26 9.77 -14.65 -1.35
CA SER A 26 9.96 -14.00 -2.65
C SER A 26 11.32 -13.32 -2.73
N ALA A 27 11.79 -13.05 -3.94
CA ALA A 27 12.84 -12.10 -4.26
C ALA A 27 12.26 -11.08 -5.24
N GLY A 28 12.75 -9.84 -5.23
CA GLY A 28 12.25 -8.84 -6.16
C GLY A 28 13.24 -7.74 -6.45
N ALA A 29 13.00 -7.01 -7.53
CA ALA A 29 13.86 -5.96 -8.04
C ALA A 29 13.05 -5.02 -8.94
N LEU A 30 13.64 -3.89 -9.31
CA LEU A 30 13.15 -3.04 -10.39
C LEU A 30 13.88 -3.41 -11.69
N GLY A 31 13.11 -3.59 -12.75
CA GLY A 31 13.65 -3.68 -14.11
C GLY A 31 13.44 -2.38 -14.88
N LEU A 32 14.16 -2.25 -15.99
CA LEU A 32 13.94 -1.18 -16.97
C LEU A 32 13.59 -1.78 -18.33
N ILE A 33 12.60 -1.18 -18.98
CA ILE A 33 12.18 -1.52 -20.34
C ILE A 33 13.04 -0.69 -21.31
N ASN A 34 13.72 -1.36 -22.23
CA ASN A 34 14.52 -0.72 -23.27
C ASN A 34 13.65 -0.18 -24.42
N GLN A 35 14.27 0.47 -25.40
CA GLN A 35 13.57 1.07 -26.55
C GLN A 35 12.86 0.05 -27.44
N ASP A 36 13.33 -1.20 -27.44
CA ASP A 36 12.74 -2.29 -28.23
C ASP A 36 11.55 -2.95 -27.52
N GLY A 37 11.29 -2.60 -26.25
CA GLY A 37 10.20 -3.10 -25.44
C GLY A 37 10.58 -4.32 -24.59
N TYR A 38 11.86 -4.58 -24.35
CA TYR A 38 12.32 -5.71 -23.54
C TYR A 38 12.86 -5.26 -22.18
N ILE A 39 12.65 -6.08 -21.16
CA ILE A 39 13.26 -5.89 -19.85
C ILE A 39 14.66 -6.51 -19.89
N ASP A 40 15.69 -5.66 -19.94
CA ASP A 40 17.08 -6.08 -20.10
C ASP A 40 18.04 -5.51 -19.05
N ALA A 41 17.55 -4.73 -18.09
CA ALA A 41 18.35 -4.25 -16.97
C ALA A 41 17.62 -4.50 -15.64
N LEU A 42 18.37 -4.83 -14.59
CA LEU A 42 17.85 -5.20 -13.27
C LEU A 42 18.60 -4.47 -12.15
N SER A 43 17.86 -3.88 -11.21
CA SER A 43 18.43 -3.34 -9.98
C SER A 43 19.02 -4.44 -9.09
N GLU A 44 19.64 -4.06 -7.98
CA GLU A 44 19.99 -5.03 -6.94
C GLU A 44 18.73 -5.78 -6.47
N ILE A 45 18.86 -7.09 -6.25
CA ILE A 45 17.77 -7.96 -5.79
C ILE A 45 17.57 -7.78 -4.28
N VAL A 46 16.32 -7.60 -3.88
CA VAL A 46 15.89 -7.50 -2.49
C VAL A 46 15.11 -8.75 -2.10
N ASN A 47 15.40 -9.26 -0.91
CA ASN A 47 14.76 -10.45 -0.38
C ASN A 47 13.39 -10.12 0.22
N GLY A 48 12.43 -11.01 0.05
CA GLY A 48 11.13 -10.95 0.70
C GLY A 48 11.23 -11.17 2.20
N GLY A 49 10.44 -10.41 2.95
CA GLY A 49 10.31 -10.48 4.40
C GLY A 49 9.00 -11.16 4.82
N LEU A 50 8.68 -11.08 6.11
CA LEU A 50 7.48 -11.70 6.70
C LEU A 50 6.17 -11.20 6.09
N SER A 51 6.18 -9.98 5.58
CA SER A 51 5.01 -9.31 5.00
C SER A 51 5.07 -9.25 3.46
N GLY A 52 5.92 -10.07 2.83
CA GLY A 52 6.18 -10.02 1.39
C GLY A 52 7.37 -9.15 1.03
N LEU A 53 7.37 -8.60 -0.18
CA LEU A 53 8.48 -7.81 -0.70
C LEU A 53 8.55 -6.43 0.00
N PRO A 54 9.67 -6.06 0.65
CA PRO A 54 9.82 -4.77 1.32
C PRO A 54 9.99 -3.66 0.28
N TYR A 55 8.92 -2.91 0.01
CA TYR A 55 8.93 -1.91 -1.06
C TYR A 55 9.90 -0.77 -0.80
N ARG A 56 10.07 -0.29 0.44
CA ARG A 56 11.02 0.79 0.69
C ARG A 56 12.45 0.34 0.44
N GLN A 57 12.83 -0.85 0.91
CA GLN A 57 14.15 -1.42 0.61
C GLN A 57 14.38 -1.69 -0.89
N LEU A 58 13.34 -2.09 -1.62
CA LEU A 58 13.43 -2.27 -3.06
C LEU A 58 13.62 -0.94 -3.79
N LEU A 59 12.84 0.07 -3.42
CA LEU A 59 12.93 1.40 -4.03
C LEU A 59 14.25 2.10 -3.66
N SER A 60 14.79 1.86 -2.47
CA SER A 60 16.06 2.46 -2.03
C SER A 60 17.28 2.00 -2.84
N LYS A 61 17.14 0.94 -3.64
CA LYS A 61 18.17 0.52 -4.63
C LYS A 61 18.27 1.45 -5.82
N VAL A 62 17.31 2.34 -5.99
CA VAL A 62 17.12 3.15 -7.19
C VAL A 62 16.99 4.63 -6.84
N VAL A 63 16.29 4.98 -5.76
CA VAL A 63 16.01 6.37 -5.37
C VAL A 63 16.19 6.56 -3.86
N THR A 64 16.46 7.80 -3.42
CA THR A 64 16.56 8.11 -1.99
C THR A 64 15.20 7.99 -1.31
N THR A 65 15.11 7.26 -0.19
CA THR A 65 13.87 7.02 0.57
C THR A 65 13.77 7.79 1.89
N ALA A 66 14.90 8.26 2.41
CA ALA A 66 14.98 8.94 3.71
C ALA A 66 14.09 10.18 3.73
N GLY A 67 13.24 10.30 4.76
CA GLY A 67 12.33 11.44 4.95
C GLY A 67 11.19 11.57 3.93
N LYS A 68 11.05 10.62 3.00
CA LYS A 68 10.04 10.64 1.92
C LYS A 68 9.00 9.55 2.14
N SER A 69 7.72 9.87 1.97
CA SER A 69 6.60 8.91 1.94
C SER A 69 6.72 7.96 0.74
N LEU A 70 5.99 6.84 0.75
CA LEU A 70 6.11 5.87 -0.35
C LEU A 70 5.71 6.48 -1.70
N ILE A 71 4.68 7.32 -1.76
CA ILE A 71 4.26 7.99 -3.00
C ILE A 71 5.33 8.94 -3.54
N GLU A 72 6.04 9.68 -2.69
CA GLU A 72 7.16 10.55 -3.10
C GLU A 72 8.32 9.75 -3.70
N VAL A 73 8.61 8.59 -3.12
CA VAL A 73 9.64 7.67 -3.61
C VAL A 73 9.23 7.08 -4.96
N VAL A 74 7.99 6.60 -5.08
CA VAL A 74 7.47 5.99 -6.30
C VAL A 74 7.37 7.02 -7.45
N ASN A 75 7.09 8.29 -7.13
CA ASN A 75 7.06 9.38 -8.11
C ASN A 75 8.43 9.77 -8.70
N GLN A 76 9.53 9.26 -8.15
CA GLN A 76 10.88 9.44 -8.71
C GLN A 76 11.28 8.33 -9.69
N LEU A 77 10.48 7.27 -9.82
CA LEU A 77 10.78 6.18 -10.74
C LEU A 77 10.59 6.62 -12.20
N PRO A 78 11.45 6.17 -13.12
CA PRO A 78 11.30 6.48 -14.54
C PRO A 78 10.09 5.77 -15.15
N ASP A 79 9.51 6.35 -16.21
CA ASP A 79 8.31 5.83 -16.89
C ASP A 79 8.48 4.42 -17.48
N ASN A 80 9.73 3.99 -17.71
CA ASN A 80 10.06 2.66 -18.23
C ASN A 80 10.41 1.65 -17.13
N ALA A 81 10.16 1.97 -15.85
CA ALA A 81 10.35 1.04 -14.75
C ALA A 81 9.28 -0.07 -14.74
N VAL A 82 9.68 -1.25 -14.27
CA VAL A 82 8.80 -2.40 -14.04
C VAL A 82 9.14 -3.03 -12.69
N LEU A 83 8.12 -3.39 -11.91
CA LEU A 83 8.33 -4.18 -10.69
C LEU A 83 8.44 -5.65 -11.07
N ILE A 84 9.50 -6.33 -10.63
CA ILE A 84 9.68 -7.76 -10.86
C ILE A 84 9.77 -8.46 -9.51
N SER A 85 8.99 -9.52 -9.32
CA SER A 85 9.03 -10.32 -8.10
C SER A 85 8.86 -11.80 -8.40
N THR A 86 9.47 -12.66 -7.59
CA THR A 86 9.20 -14.09 -7.61
C THR A 86 8.02 -14.43 -6.72
N ASN A 87 7.30 -15.48 -7.09
CA ASN A 87 6.14 -15.99 -6.37
C ASN A 87 6.33 -17.49 -6.09
N PRO A 88 7.05 -17.85 -5.02
CA PRO A 88 7.29 -19.23 -4.64
C PRO A 88 5.98 -20.01 -4.42
N GLY A 89 5.92 -21.23 -4.95
CA GLY A 89 4.74 -22.08 -4.88
C GLY A 89 3.66 -21.76 -5.91
N LYS A 90 3.86 -20.74 -6.78
CA LYS A 90 2.91 -20.30 -7.81
C LYS A 90 3.53 -20.40 -9.22
N THR A 91 2.71 -20.25 -10.25
CA THR A 91 3.09 -20.38 -11.66
C THR A 91 3.46 -19.06 -12.35
N GLY A 92 3.38 -17.93 -11.64
CA GLY A 92 3.60 -16.60 -12.21
C GLY A 92 2.30 -15.83 -12.48
N LEU A 93 1.16 -16.50 -12.49
CA LEU A 93 -0.18 -15.89 -12.62
C LEU A 93 -0.41 -14.81 -11.55
N ILE A 94 -0.89 -13.63 -11.98
CA ILE A 94 -1.20 -12.50 -11.11
C ILE A 94 -2.71 -12.37 -10.98
N THR A 95 -3.23 -12.52 -9.76
CA THR A 95 -4.67 -12.49 -9.48
C THR A 95 -5.06 -11.38 -8.51
N SER A 96 -4.29 -10.30 -8.49
CA SER A 96 -4.53 -9.10 -7.68
C SER A 96 -3.99 -7.88 -8.39
N THR A 97 -4.68 -6.75 -8.22
CA THR A 97 -4.34 -5.46 -8.81
C THR A 97 -3.57 -4.55 -7.84
N SER A 98 -3.28 -4.97 -6.61
CA SER A 98 -2.66 -4.12 -5.58
C SER A 98 -1.35 -3.47 -6.06
N GLY A 99 -0.47 -4.23 -6.71
CA GLY A 99 0.82 -3.71 -7.19
C GLY A 99 0.66 -2.60 -8.23
N ILE A 100 -0.17 -2.82 -9.26
CA ILE A 100 -0.44 -1.81 -10.29
C ILE A 100 -1.23 -0.62 -9.74
N ASN A 101 -2.10 -0.82 -8.74
CA ASN A 101 -2.93 0.23 -8.19
C ASN A 101 -2.11 1.21 -7.33
N THR A 102 -1.15 0.72 -6.54
CA THR A 102 -0.30 1.55 -5.69
C THR A 102 0.89 2.15 -6.44
N LEU A 103 1.51 1.40 -7.35
CA LEU A 103 2.72 1.85 -8.03
C LEU A 103 2.45 2.48 -9.40
N ASN A 104 1.33 2.14 -10.04
CA ASN A 104 1.02 2.49 -11.43
C ASN A 104 2.16 2.17 -12.41
N LEU A 105 2.78 1.00 -12.21
CA LEU A 105 3.83 0.44 -13.07
C LEU A 105 3.43 -0.98 -13.50
N PRO A 106 3.93 -1.49 -14.63
CA PRO A 106 3.82 -2.91 -14.93
C PRO A 106 4.41 -3.77 -13.81
N VAL A 107 3.77 -4.89 -13.52
CA VAL A 107 4.21 -5.86 -12.51
C VAL A 107 4.47 -7.20 -13.19
N VAL A 108 5.68 -7.72 -13.05
CA VAL A 108 6.09 -9.04 -13.51
C VAL A 108 6.19 -9.97 -12.30
N SER A 109 5.55 -11.14 -12.44
CA SER A 109 5.52 -12.19 -11.43
C SER A 109 6.12 -13.46 -12.00
N ILE A 110 7.24 -13.89 -11.41
CA ILE A 110 7.98 -15.09 -11.80
C ILE A 110 7.58 -16.24 -10.89
N GLY A 111 6.86 -17.22 -11.42
CA GLY A 111 6.48 -18.41 -10.66
C GLY A 111 7.65 -19.33 -10.41
N VAL A 112 7.82 -19.77 -9.16
CA VAL A 112 8.84 -20.76 -8.78
C VAL A 112 8.16 -21.97 -8.16
N LYS A 113 8.21 -23.11 -8.84
CA LYS A 113 7.69 -24.40 -8.34
C LYS A 113 8.73 -25.49 -8.50
N GLN A 114 8.77 -26.39 -7.51
CA GLN A 114 9.66 -27.56 -7.54
C GLN A 114 11.12 -27.16 -7.84
N LEU A 115 11.57 -26.04 -7.25
CA LEU A 115 12.91 -25.48 -7.43
C LEU A 115 13.25 -25.12 -8.89
N SER A 116 12.24 -24.72 -9.67
CA SER A 116 12.39 -24.35 -11.07
C SER A 116 11.41 -23.24 -11.47
N LEU A 117 11.70 -22.60 -12.60
CA LEU A 117 10.78 -21.67 -13.24
C LEU A 117 9.48 -22.38 -13.63
N ALA A 118 8.34 -21.86 -13.20
CA ALA A 118 7.03 -22.38 -13.54
C ALA A 118 6.31 -21.56 -14.63
N GLY A 119 6.66 -20.29 -14.77
CA GLY A 119 6.07 -19.36 -15.74
C GLY A 119 6.35 -17.92 -15.33
N VAL A 120 6.16 -16.99 -16.28
CA VAL A 120 6.33 -15.55 -16.06
C VAL A 120 5.05 -14.85 -16.50
N GLY A 121 4.39 -14.17 -15.57
CA GLY A 121 3.21 -13.36 -15.84
C GLY A 121 3.53 -11.87 -15.79
N ILE A 122 2.78 -11.08 -16.55
CA ILE A 122 2.81 -9.62 -16.50
C ILE A 122 1.39 -9.06 -16.33
N LEU A 123 1.28 -8.03 -15.49
CA LEU A 123 0.07 -7.25 -15.30
C LEU A 123 0.38 -5.79 -15.62
N TYR A 124 -0.41 -5.21 -16.52
CA TYR A 124 -0.30 -3.80 -16.88
C TYR A 124 -1.28 -2.93 -16.08
N PRO A 125 -0.93 -1.66 -15.82
CA PRO A 125 -1.90 -0.70 -15.30
C PRO A 125 -2.92 -0.38 -16.41
N LYS A 126 -4.16 -0.85 -16.25
CA LYS A 126 -5.29 -0.59 -17.16
C LYS A 126 -6.49 -0.08 -16.36
N SER A 127 -7.26 0.82 -16.96
CA SER A 127 -8.41 1.47 -16.30
C SER A 127 -9.40 0.46 -15.72
N GLU A 128 -9.78 -0.57 -16.49
CA GLU A 128 -10.72 -1.59 -16.04
C GLU A 128 -10.24 -2.38 -14.80
N TYR A 129 -8.93 -2.46 -14.57
CA TYR A 129 -8.37 -3.17 -13.41
C TYR A 129 -8.40 -2.33 -12.13
N PHE A 130 -8.40 -1.00 -12.26
CA PHE A 130 -8.60 -0.10 -11.13
C PHE A 130 -10.07 -0.08 -10.72
N ASP A 131 -10.98 -0.12 -11.68
CA ASP A 131 -12.42 -0.27 -11.39
C ASP A 131 -12.69 -1.61 -10.71
N LEU A 132 -12.07 -2.69 -11.20
CA LEU A 132 -12.14 -4.01 -10.56
C LEU A 132 -11.64 -4.00 -9.10
N ALA A 133 -10.58 -3.23 -8.80
CA ALA A 133 -10.08 -3.05 -7.44
C ALA A 133 -11.11 -2.32 -6.55
N THR A 134 -11.77 -1.30 -7.08
CA THR A 134 -12.84 -0.56 -6.39
C THR A 134 -14.01 -1.48 -6.05
N GLU A 135 -14.46 -2.28 -7.02
CA GLU A 135 -15.55 -3.25 -6.81
C GLU A 135 -15.16 -4.32 -5.79
N SER A 136 -13.89 -4.74 -5.76
CA SER A 136 -13.39 -5.66 -4.74
C SER A 136 -13.51 -5.07 -3.34
N GLU A 137 -13.10 -3.81 -3.12
CA GLU A 137 -13.26 -3.14 -1.82
C GLU A 137 -14.74 -3.03 -1.42
N LYS A 138 -15.63 -2.65 -2.35
CA LYS A 138 -17.08 -2.59 -2.08
C LYS A 138 -17.64 -3.94 -1.65
N ILE A 139 -17.27 -5.03 -2.32
CA ILE A 139 -17.76 -6.37 -1.97
C ILE A 139 -17.26 -6.80 -0.59
N GLU A 140 -16.00 -6.53 -0.24
CA GLU A 140 -15.50 -6.88 1.10
C GLU A 140 -16.25 -6.11 2.20
N LEU A 141 -16.58 -4.83 1.97
CA LEU A 141 -17.43 -4.08 2.90
C LEU A 141 -18.86 -4.61 2.97
N LYS A 142 -19.47 -4.99 1.83
CA LYS A 142 -20.80 -5.60 1.81
C LYS A 142 -20.83 -6.86 2.68
N LYS A 143 -19.80 -7.71 2.61
CA LYS A 143 -19.72 -8.92 3.44
C LYS A 143 -19.74 -8.61 4.94
N LEU A 144 -19.00 -7.57 5.35
CA LEU A 144 -18.96 -7.14 6.75
C LEU A 144 -20.30 -6.54 7.21
N ALA A 145 -21.05 -5.95 6.28
CA ALA A 145 -22.36 -5.34 6.54
C ALA A 145 -23.54 -6.33 6.39
N ALA A 146 -23.27 -7.62 6.11
CA ALA A 146 -24.34 -8.59 5.90
C ALA A 146 -25.10 -8.84 7.21
N ARG A 147 -26.42 -8.73 7.17
CA ARG A 147 -27.29 -8.81 8.36
C ARG A 147 -27.74 -10.24 8.66
N ASP A 148 -27.77 -11.08 7.65
CA ASP A 148 -28.19 -12.46 7.75
C ASP A 148 -27.46 -13.38 6.76
N MET A 149 -27.66 -14.70 6.95
CA MET A 149 -27.01 -15.73 6.16
C MET A 149 -27.41 -15.74 4.68
N ASP A 150 -28.58 -15.22 4.33
CA ASP A 150 -29.06 -15.20 2.95
C ASP A 150 -28.45 -14.03 2.19
N GLU A 151 -28.40 -12.83 2.80
CA GLU A 151 -27.65 -11.67 2.31
C GLU A 151 -26.17 -12.00 2.14
N GLU A 152 -25.54 -12.60 3.16
CA GLU A 152 -24.14 -13.02 3.08
C GLU A 152 -23.91 -14.02 1.94
N ARG A 153 -24.83 -14.98 1.74
CA ARG A 153 -24.71 -15.98 0.66
C ARG A 153 -24.75 -15.35 -0.72
N GLU A 154 -25.60 -14.36 -0.95
CA GLU A 154 -25.63 -13.65 -2.24
C GLU A 154 -24.37 -12.80 -2.46
N ILE A 155 -23.86 -12.15 -1.43
CA ILE A 155 -22.60 -11.39 -1.51
C ILE A 155 -21.41 -12.33 -1.78
N LEU A 156 -21.38 -13.53 -1.17
CA LEU A 156 -20.36 -14.54 -1.45
C LEU A 156 -20.41 -15.05 -2.90
N LYS A 157 -21.60 -15.14 -3.50
CA LYS A 157 -21.74 -15.44 -4.93
C LYS A 157 -21.21 -14.30 -5.79
N GLU A 158 -21.52 -13.04 -5.45
CA GLU A 158 -20.97 -11.85 -6.13
C GLU A 158 -19.44 -11.82 -6.04
N SER A 159 -18.88 -12.02 -4.84
CA SER A 159 -17.44 -12.10 -4.60
C SER A 159 -16.78 -13.21 -5.40
N SER A 160 -17.42 -14.38 -5.49
CA SER A 160 -16.88 -15.50 -6.26
C SER A 160 -16.84 -15.19 -7.76
N LYS A 161 -17.87 -14.53 -8.31
CA LYS A 161 -17.87 -14.05 -9.69
C LYS A 161 -16.76 -13.02 -9.92
N LEU A 162 -16.62 -12.05 -9.01
CA LEU A 162 -15.55 -11.04 -9.11
C LEU A 162 -14.16 -11.69 -9.11
N LYS A 163 -13.93 -12.69 -8.25
CA LYS A 163 -12.66 -13.45 -8.20
C LYS A 163 -12.32 -14.15 -9.52
N LEU A 164 -13.30 -14.56 -10.30
CA LEU A 164 -13.05 -15.14 -11.62
C LEU A 164 -12.50 -14.09 -12.59
N ASN A 165 -12.95 -12.84 -12.52
CA ASN A 165 -12.42 -11.76 -13.35
C ASN A 165 -10.92 -11.52 -13.08
N PHE A 166 -10.46 -11.71 -11.84
CA PHE A 166 -9.03 -11.61 -11.48
C PHE A 166 -8.17 -12.73 -12.06
N LEU A 167 -8.73 -13.79 -12.64
CA LEU A 167 -7.93 -14.85 -13.28
C LEU A 167 -7.38 -14.42 -14.64
N ASP A 168 -8.08 -13.50 -15.32
CA ASP A 168 -7.81 -13.13 -16.71
C ASP A 168 -7.18 -11.74 -16.84
N ILE A 169 -6.69 -11.15 -15.74
CA ILE A 169 -6.08 -9.80 -15.77
C ILE A 169 -4.61 -9.81 -16.19
N SER A 170 -3.93 -10.95 -16.12
CA SER A 170 -2.50 -11.06 -16.40
C SER A 170 -2.22 -11.86 -17.66
N GLU A 171 -1.18 -11.47 -18.36
CA GLU A 171 -0.73 -12.07 -19.61
C GLU A 171 0.56 -12.87 -19.36
N GLU A 172 0.85 -13.89 -20.17
CA GLU A 172 2.15 -14.56 -20.17
C GLU A 172 3.20 -13.63 -20.78
N LEU A 173 4.39 -13.57 -20.17
CA LEU A 173 5.51 -12.79 -20.67
C LEU A 173 6.60 -13.71 -21.19
N GLU A 174 7.02 -13.50 -22.44
CA GLU A 174 8.07 -14.30 -23.05
C GLU A 174 9.42 -14.11 -22.35
N VAL A 175 10.10 -15.22 -22.11
CA VAL A 175 11.49 -15.25 -21.63
C VAL A 175 12.40 -15.43 -22.84
N ILE A 176 13.29 -14.47 -23.07
CA ILE A 176 14.10 -14.39 -24.30
C ILE A 176 15.59 -14.32 -24.00
N GLU A 177 16.39 -14.83 -24.93
CA GLU A 177 17.85 -14.73 -24.89
C GLU A 177 18.29 -13.38 -25.45
N ILE A 178 18.54 -12.42 -24.56
CA ILE A 178 19.11 -11.11 -24.88
C ILE A 178 20.18 -10.75 -23.84
N GLU A 179 21.12 -9.89 -24.23
CA GLU A 179 22.18 -9.41 -23.34
C GLU A 179 21.61 -8.49 -22.27
N GLU A 180 21.97 -8.77 -21.01
CA GLU A 180 21.63 -7.90 -19.89
C GLU A 180 22.52 -6.66 -19.89
N ARG A 181 21.88 -5.49 -19.82
CA ARG A 181 22.55 -4.21 -19.75
C ARG A 181 22.76 -3.77 -18.30
N PRO A 182 23.79 -2.95 -18.03
CA PRO A 182 23.94 -2.34 -16.72
C PRO A 182 22.69 -1.54 -16.33
N PHE A 183 22.25 -1.70 -15.08
CA PHE A 183 21.16 -0.90 -14.54
C PHE A 183 21.64 0.55 -14.36
N SER A 184 21.05 1.44 -15.14
CA SER A 184 21.31 2.88 -15.07
C SER A 184 20.01 3.62 -15.24
N ILE A 185 19.65 4.37 -14.19
CA ILE A 185 18.56 5.34 -14.26
C ILE A 185 19.18 6.72 -14.48
N SER A 186 18.56 7.50 -15.35
CA SER A 186 18.70 8.94 -15.31
C SER A 186 17.50 9.46 -14.53
N ILE A 187 17.72 9.81 -13.26
CA ILE A 187 16.72 10.56 -12.51
C ILE A 187 16.62 11.90 -13.22
N LYS A 188 15.48 12.19 -13.85
CA LYS A 188 15.24 13.51 -14.44
C LYS A 188 15.39 14.53 -13.30
N SER A 189 16.33 15.45 -13.45
CA SER A 189 16.63 16.49 -12.46
C SER A 189 15.53 17.53 -12.29
N ASP A 190 14.45 17.42 -13.06
CA ASP A 190 13.36 18.39 -13.06
C ASP A 190 12.47 18.10 -11.85
N GLU A 191 12.88 18.71 -10.73
CA GLU A 191 12.23 18.83 -9.43
C GLU A 191 11.92 17.49 -8.74
N GLU A 192 12.69 17.16 -7.71
CA GLU A 192 12.27 16.11 -6.76
C GLU A 192 10.85 16.46 -6.30
N TRP A 193 9.88 15.63 -6.69
CA TRP A 193 8.50 15.83 -6.29
C TRP A 193 8.40 15.54 -4.79
N HIS A 194 8.08 16.59 -4.02
CA HIS A 194 7.91 16.53 -2.57
C HIS A 194 6.53 17.06 -2.20
N LEU A 195 5.95 16.44 -1.18
CA LEU A 195 4.70 16.90 -0.58
C LEU A 195 4.99 17.89 0.55
N PRO A 196 4.14 18.91 0.72
CA PRO A 196 4.26 19.80 1.87
C PRO A 196 4.10 18.99 3.16
N ARG A 197 4.94 19.30 4.15
CA ARG A 197 4.81 18.78 5.51
C ARG A 197 3.89 19.73 6.26
N LEU A 198 2.63 19.36 6.37
CA LEU A 198 1.59 20.22 6.93
C LEU A 198 1.31 19.82 8.37
N GLU A 199 1.24 20.84 9.23
CA GLU A 199 0.86 20.72 10.63
C GLU A 199 -0.67 20.82 10.74
N VAL A 200 -1.23 20.08 11.70
CA VAL A 200 -2.65 20.10 12.05
C VAL A 200 -2.77 20.53 13.51
N ASP A 201 -3.57 21.56 13.73
CA ASP A 201 -3.80 22.12 15.06
C ASP A 201 -5.16 21.69 15.62
N SER A 202 -6.19 21.69 14.76
CA SER A 202 -7.56 21.37 15.15
C SER A 202 -8.35 20.68 14.04
N ILE A 203 -9.54 20.19 14.40
CA ILE A 203 -10.54 19.64 13.48
C ILE A 203 -11.91 20.25 13.78
N ASP A 204 -12.66 20.53 12.71
CA ASP A 204 -14.02 21.04 12.78
C ASP A 204 -14.95 20.10 13.58
N LYS A 205 -15.68 20.67 14.53
CA LYS A 205 -16.56 19.92 15.43
C LYS A 205 -17.75 19.28 14.72
N ASP A 206 -18.30 19.92 13.69
CA ASP A 206 -19.44 19.37 12.96
C ASP A 206 -18.99 18.17 12.12
N PHE A 207 -17.77 18.21 11.56
CA PHE A 207 -17.16 17.06 10.89
C PHE A 207 -16.96 15.88 11.85
N VAL A 208 -16.44 16.14 13.06
CA VAL A 208 -16.32 15.11 14.10
C VAL A 208 -17.68 14.51 14.46
N ALA A 209 -18.70 15.36 14.63
CA ALA A 209 -20.06 14.90 14.94
C ALA A 209 -20.62 14.00 13.84
N GLU A 210 -20.48 14.38 12.56
CA GLU A 210 -20.98 13.59 11.44
C GLU A 210 -20.32 12.20 11.35
N LEU A 211 -19.00 12.15 11.54
CA LEU A 211 -18.23 10.90 11.59
C LEU A 211 -18.70 9.98 12.72
N VAL A 212 -18.86 10.52 13.93
CA VAL A 212 -19.24 9.75 15.12
C VAL A 212 -20.70 9.29 15.05
N ASP A 213 -21.61 10.16 14.57
CA ASP A 213 -23.01 9.79 14.34
C ASP A 213 -23.11 8.66 13.32
N LYS A 214 -22.32 8.73 12.24
CA LYS A 214 -22.27 7.62 11.28
C LYS A 214 -21.70 6.35 11.90
N SER A 215 -20.62 6.46 12.66
CA SER A 215 -19.94 5.33 13.33
C SER A 215 -20.83 4.63 14.35
N THR A 216 -21.68 5.37 15.07
CA THR A 216 -22.65 4.78 16.02
C THR A 216 -23.87 4.17 15.34
N SER A 217 -24.16 4.55 14.10
CA SER A 217 -25.29 4.03 13.31
C SER A 217 -25.03 2.69 12.61
N ILE A 218 -23.78 2.24 12.55
CA ILE A 218 -23.33 1.03 11.83
C ILE A 218 -22.95 -0.11 12.80
N GLU A 219 -22.51 -1.27 12.27
CA GLU A 219 -22.08 -2.38 13.13
C GLU A 219 -20.90 -2.00 14.04
N GLN A 220 -20.96 -2.45 15.30
CA GLN A 220 -19.94 -2.16 16.30
C GLN A 220 -18.55 -2.65 15.83
N GLY A 221 -17.55 -1.78 15.99
CA GLY A 221 -16.15 -2.08 15.66
C GLY A 221 -15.76 -1.75 14.23
N ARG A 222 -16.70 -1.30 13.40
CA ARG A 222 -16.37 -0.75 12.08
C ARG A 222 -16.00 0.73 12.18
N GLU A 223 -14.99 1.10 11.41
CA GLU A 223 -14.52 2.48 11.34
C GLU A 223 -15.31 3.26 10.28
N VAL A 224 -15.42 4.56 10.45
CA VAL A 224 -15.91 5.50 9.43
C VAL A 224 -14.80 6.48 9.15
N ALA A 225 -14.55 6.77 7.88
CA ALA A 225 -13.52 7.68 7.46
C ALA A 225 -14.01 8.64 6.39
N ALA A 226 -13.35 9.77 6.27
CA ALA A 226 -13.55 10.73 5.19
C ALA A 226 -12.27 11.50 4.94
N MET A 227 -12.20 12.14 3.77
CA MET A 227 -11.15 13.10 3.48
C MET A 227 -11.54 14.47 4.04
N GLY A 228 -10.62 15.07 4.78
CA GLY A 228 -10.66 16.49 5.11
C GLY A 228 -9.59 17.27 4.34
N VAL A 229 -9.63 18.59 4.45
CA VAL A 229 -8.58 19.49 3.96
C VAL A 229 -8.18 20.46 5.09
N ILE A 230 -6.89 20.80 5.13
CA ILE A 230 -6.39 21.78 6.10
C ILE A 230 -6.65 23.19 5.57
N GLU A 231 -7.40 23.98 6.34
CA GLU A 231 -7.66 25.40 6.16
C GLU A 231 -7.18 26.14 7.43
N ASP A 232 -6.13 26.95 7.29
CA ASP A 232 -5.54 27.72 8.41
C ASP A 232 -5.24 26.89 9.68
N GLY A 233 -4.78 25.65 9.51
CA GLY A 233 -4.45 24.72 10.60
C GLY A 233 -5.61 23.88 11.13
N THR A 234 -6.85 24.19 10.70
CA THR A 234 -8.07 23.44 11.03
C THR A 234 -8.44 22.49 9.91
N VAL A 235 -8.80 21.25 10.24
CA VAL A 235 -9.28 20.28 9.25
C VAL A 235 -10.80 20.36 9.11
N VAL A 236 -11.25 20.64 7.89
CA VAL A 236 -12.67 20.66 7.51
C VAL A 236 -13.01 19.50 6.58
N GLN A 237 -14.24 18.98 6.64
CA GLN A 237 -14.67 17.88 5.77
C GLN A 237 -14.68 18.33 4.31
N SER A 238 -14.15 17.49 3.41
CA SER A 238 -14.19 17.76 1.97
C SER A 238 -14.53 16.52 1.12
N GLY A 239 -14.83 15.38 1.74
CA GLY A 239 -15.27 14.17 1.07
C GLY A 239 -16.40 13.47 1.81
N ASP A 240 -17.05 12.54 1.10
CA ASP A 240 -18.12 11.70 1.61
C ASP A 240 -17.63 10.75 2.71
N LEU A 241 -18.54 10.43 3.65
CA LEU A 241 -18.28 9.41 4.66
C LEU A 241 -18.22 8.01 4.04
N VAL A 242 -17.11 7.32 4.30
CA VAL A 242 -16.84 5.96 3.87
C VAL A 242 -16.82 5.05 5.09
N VAL A 243 -17.65 4.01 5.07
CA VAL A 243 -17.65 3.00 6.12
C VAL A 243 -16.58 1.96 5.84
N GLY A 244 -15.58 1.87 6.70
CA GLY A 244 -14.49 0.90 6.64
C GLY A 244 -14.83 -0.47 7.22
N GLY A 245 -13.80 -1.27 7.43
CA GLY A 245 -13.87 -2.55 8.14
C GLY A 245 -13.48 -2.42 9.61
N MET A 246 -13.17 -3.55 10.23
CA MET A 246 -12.60 -3.59 11.58
C MET A 246 -11.08 -3.43 11.48
N GLY A 247 -10.54 -2.26 11.86
CA GLY A 247 -9.10 -1.98 11.83
C GLY A 247 -8.54 -1.66 10.45
N TYR A 248 -9.39 -1.26 9.48
CA TYR A 248 -8.91 -0.77 8.18
C TYR A 248 -9.92 0.12 7.45
N ILE A 249 -9.39 1.07 6.70
CA ILE A 249 -10.14 1.94 5.79
C ILE A 249 -9.78 1.60 4.34
N PRO A 250 -10.76 1.30 3.47
CA PRO A 250 -10.53 1.00 2.06
C PRO A 250 -10.02 2.23 1.31
N SER A 251 -8.76 2.18 0.85
CA SER A 251 -8.09 3.34 0.28
C SER A 251 -8.71 3.84 -1.02
N ARG A 252 -9.23 2.94 -1.89
CA ARG A 252 -9.92 3.39 -3.10
C ARG A 252 -11.25 4.03 -2.75
N LEU A 253 -12.01 3.45 -1.82
CA LEU A 253 -13.29 4.04 -1.44
C LEU A 253 -13.12 5.41 -0.76
N LEU A 254 -12.12 5.55 0.11
CA LEU A 254 -11.77 6.84 0.72
C LEU A 254 -11.42 7.89 -0.34
N ALA A 255 -10.57 7.56 -1.30
CA ALA A 255 -10.24 8.47 -2.40
C ALA A 255 -11.48 8.79 -3.27
N SER A 256 -12.34 7.79 -3.53
CA SER A 256 -13.56 7.96 -4.31
C SER A 256 -14.62 8.83 -3.63
N GLY A 257 -14.61 8.90 -2.30
CA GLY A 257 -15.47 9.80 -1.54
C GLY A 257 -15.08 11.26 -1.68
N TYR A 258 -13.85 11.54 -2.13
CA TYR A 258 -13.38 12.91 -2.37
C TYR A 258 -13.48 13.32 -3.84
N THR A 259 -13.09 12.44 -4.76
CA THR A 259 -13.05 12.72 -6.20
C THR A 259 -13.33 11.47 -7.03
N ASP A 260 -13.73 11.61 -8.30
CA ASP A 260 -13.91 10.47 -9.19
C ASP A 260 -12.56 9.82 -9.51
N ILE A 261 -12.40 8.57 -9.10
CA ILE A 261 -11.20 7.76 -9.36
C ILE A 261 -11.43 6.64 -10.39
N SER A 262 -12.53 6.71 -11.13
CA SER A 262 -12.87 5.73 -12.16
C SER A 262 -11.76 5.64 -13.20
N GLY A 263 -11.32 4.42 -13.48
CA GLY A 263 -10.28 4.15 -14.47
C GLY A 263 -8.87 4.65 -14.12
N ILE A 264 -8.61 5.14 -12.90
CA ILE A 264 -7.28 5.60 -12.47
C ILE A 264 -6.76 4.86 -11.22
N SER A 265 -5.44 4.74 -11.16
CA SER A 265 -4.72 4.14 -10.02
C SER A 265 -4.77 5.02 -8.78
N LEU A 266 -4.57 4.43 -7.59
CA LEU A 266 -4.39 5.22 -6.36
C LEU A 266 -3.20 6.17 -6.44
N ARG A 267 -2.09 5.77 -7.06
CA ARG A 267 -0.96 6.67 -7.30
C ARG A 267 -1.40 7.92 -8.07
N GLN A 268 -2.18 7.76 -9.13
CA GLN A 268 -2.67 8.90 -9.91
C GLN A 268 -3.63 9.76 -9.10
N ALA A 269 -4.58 9.14 -8.40
CA ALA A 269 -5.53 9.86 -7.54
C ALA A 269 -4.80 10.73 -6.50
N TYR A 270 -3.88 10.16 -5.73
CA TYR A 270 -3.16 10.88 -4.68
C TYR A 270 -2.07 11.85 -5.18
N ASN A 271 -1.64 11.71 -6.44
CA ASN A 271 -0.66 12.60 -7.06
C ASN A 271 -1.30 13.79 -7.79
N LYS A 272 -2.52 13.64 -8.31
CA LYS A 272 -3.14 14.66 -9.20
C LYS A 272 -4.50 15.17 -8.73
N GLU A 273 -5.33 14.31 -8.17
CA GLU A 273 -6.74 14.63 -7.92
C GLU A 273 -6.99 15.00 -6.44
N VAL A 274 -6.34 14.28 -5.51
CA VAL A 274 -6.41 14.59 -4.07
C VAL A 274 -5.40 15.68 -3.75
N PRO A 275 -5.83 16.82 -3.16
CA PRO A 275 -4.96 17.96 -2.95
C PRO A 275 -3.86 17.63 -1.94
N HIS A 276 -2.78 18.41 -1.99
CA HIS A 276 -1.63 18.20 -1.11
C HIS A 276 -1.93 18.49 0.36
N ASN A 277 -2.94 19.30 0.65
CA ASN A 277 -3.44 19.61 2.00
C ASN A 277 -4.57 18.69 2.49
N ALA A 278 -4.81 17.57 1.80
CA ALA A 278 -5.76 16.58 2.27
C ALA A 278 -5.29 15.89 3.56
N VAL A 279 -6.24 15.49 4.39
CA VAL A 279 -6.03 14.73 5.62
C VAL A 279 -6.99 13.55 5.64
N VAL A 280 -6.50 12.38 6.02
CA VAL A 280 -7.36 11.22 6.25
C VAL A 280 -7.92 11.33 7.66
N VAL A 281 -9.24 11.36 7.83
CA VAL A 281 -9.87 11.40 9.16
C VAL A 281 -10.72 10.15 9.33
N HIS A 282 -10.57 9.46 10.47
CA HIS A 282 -11.35 8.26 10.75
C HIS A 282 -11.73 8.08 12.21
N THR A 283 -12.71 7.23 12.48
CA THR A 283 -13.16 6.91 13.83
C THR A 283 -12.42 5.69 14.40
N HIS A 284 -12.11 5.74 15.70
CA HIS A 284 -11.63 4.62 16.52
C HIS A 284 -12.72 4.25 17.53
N PRO A 285 -13.72 3.43 17.15
CA PRO A 285 -14.81 3.04 18.05
C PRO A 285 -14.28 2.24 19.25
N GLY A 286 -14.58 2.70 20.46
CA GLY A 286 -14.09 2.12 21.71
C GLY A 286 -12.67 2.56 22.13
N GLY A 287 -12.02 3.41 21.35
CA GLY A 287 -10.70 3.97 21.63
C GLY A 287 -10.73 5.45 22.01
N THR A 288 -9.55 6.01 22.28
CA THR A 288 -9.33 7.43 22.60
C THR A 288 -8.81 8.25 21.43
N GLY A 289 -8.76 7.65 20.24
CA GLY A 289 -8.18 8.27 19.04
C GLY A 289 -6.67 8.04 18.92
N VAL A 290 -6.07 7.21 19.77
CA VAL A 290 -4.65 6.81 19.63
C VAL A 290 -4.53 5.83 18.46
N MET A 291 -3.59 6.13 17.56
CA MET A 291 -3.34 5.35 16.36
C MET A 291 -2.28 4.26 16.55
N HIS A 292 -2.40 3.23 15.72
CA HIS A 292 -1.41 2.18 15.57
C HIS A 292 -0.64 2.34 14.25
N ARG A 293 0.41 1.55 14.09
CA ARG A 293 1.24 1.53 12.86
C ARG A 293 0.41 1.45 11.57
N GLY A 294 -0.73 0.75 11.58
CA GLY A 294 -1.61 0.63 10.41
C GLY A 294 -2.07 2.00 9.89
N ASP A 295 -2.48 2.89 10.78
CA ASP A 295 -3.02 4.21 10.43
C ASP A 295 -1.89 5.11 9.91
N ALA A 296 -0.76 5.12 10.61
CA ALA A 296 0.43 5.86 10.19
C ALA A 296 0.89 5.45 8.77
N MET A 297 0.72 4.17 8.42
CA MET A 297 1.03 3.68 7.08
C MET A 297 -0.10 3.94 6.07
N ALA A 298 -1.35 4.03 6.50
CA ALA A 298 -2.50 4.36 5.65
C ALA A 298 -2.59 5.86 5.30
N GLY A 299 -1.94 6.74 6.07
CA GLY A 299 -1.81 8.17 5.79
C GLY A 299 -0.38 8.57 5.44
N PRO A 300 0.41 9.08 6.40
CA PRO A 300 1.66 9.79 6.11
C PRO A 300 2.71 8.89 5.46
N GLY A 301 2.84 7.65 5.92
CA GLY A 301 3.89 6.78 5.40
C GLY A 301 3.68 6.29 3.96
N MET A 302 2.42 6.12 3.51
CA MET A 302 2.10 5.75 2.13
C MET A 302 1.87 6.98 1.24
N TRP A 303 0.95 7.86 1.64
CA TRP A 303 0.45 8.96 0.81
C TRP A 303 1.04 10.32 1.15
N GLY A 304 1.87 10.41 2.20
CA GLY A 304 2.45 11.68 2.65
C GLY A 304 1.40 12.68 3.13
N ARG A 305 0.21 12.22 3.51
CA ARG A 305 -0.89 13.02 4.06
C ARG A 305 -1.03 12.74 5.56
N PRO A 306 -1.30 13.74 6.42
CA PRO A 306 -1.62 13.48 7.81
C PRO A 306 -2.83 12.54 7.95
N VAL A 307 -2.89 11.85 9.09
CA VAL A 307 -4.03 11.00 9.47
C VAL A 307 -4.51 11.38 10.86
N ILE A 308 -5.82 11.53 11.05
CA ILE A 308 -6.49 11.86 12.31
C ILE A 308 -7.39 10.71 12.71
N ALA A 309 -7.29 10.28 13.98
CA ALA A 309 -8.22 9.33 14.56
C ALA A 309 -9.07 10.00 15.66
N ILE A 310 -10.38 9.79 15.55
CA ILE A 310 -11.40 10.27 16.49
C ILE A 310 -11.85 9.10 17.37
N GLY A 311 -11.43 9.10 18.63
CA GLY A 311 -11.89 8.13 19.61
C GLY A 311 -13.26 8.48 20.14
N HIS A 312 -14.17 7.51 20.16
CA HIS A 312 -15.48 7.66 20.79
C HIS A 312 -15.93 6.36 21.44
N ASP A 313 -16.81 6.46 22.44
CA ASP A 313 -17.42 5.29 23.05
C ASP A 313 -18.70 4.84 22.33
N LYS A 314 -19.37 3.81 22.89
CA LYS A 314 -20.58 3.23 22.32
C LYS A 314 -21.76 4.22 22.27
N ALA A 315 -21.78 5.24 23.12
CA ALA A 315 -22.82 6.27 23.13
C ALA A 315 -22.53 7.41 22.14
N GLY A 316 -21.39 7.36 21.44
CA GLY A 316 -20.92 8.45 20.58
C GLY A 316 -20.25 9.58 21.37
N GLU A 317 -19.93 9.37 22.64
CA GLU A 317 -19.19 10.37 23.40
C GLU A 317 -17.72 10.37 22.95
N VAL A 318 -17.28 11.48 22.37
CA VAL A 318 -15.90 11.67 21.93
C VAL A 318 -14.96 11.67 23.13
N LYS A 319 -13.91 10.84 23.04
CA LYS A 319 -12.87 10.69 24.08
C LYS A 319 -11.57 11.41 23.73
N GLY A 320 -11.36 11.73 22.46
CA GLY A 320 -10.20 12.49 22.00
C GLY A 320 -10.03 12.43 20.49
N ALA A 321 -9.22 13.33 19.96
CA ALA A 321 -8.75 13.35 18.59
C ALA A 321 -7.22 13.44 18.61
N THR A 322 -6.55 12.60 17.82
CA THR A 322 -5.10 12.70 17.64
C THR A 322 -4.73 12.64 16.16
N VAL A 323 -3.59 13.23 15.82
CA VAL A 323 -3.02 13.27 14.48
C VAL A 323 -1.64 12.60 14.46
N ILE A 324 -1.32 11.93 13.35
CA ILE A 324 0.05 11.64 12.95
C ILE A 324 0.31 12.41 11.66
N GLU A 325 1.21 13.37 11.74
CA GLU A 325 1.65 14.19 10.62
C GLU A 325 2.78 13.49 9.85
N MET A 326 3.10 13.99 8.65
CA MET A 326 4.24 13.49 7.90
C MET A 326 5.54 14.08 8.47
N GLN A 327 6.33 13.23 9.15
CA GLN A 327 7.65 13.56 9.72
C GLN A 327 8.68 12.46 9.40
N SER A 328 9.97 12.75 9.57
CA SER A 328 11.08 11.81 9.28
C SER A 328 10.92 10.48 10.01
N GLU A 329 10.48 10.55 11.26
CA GLU A 329 10.34 9.45 12.20
C GLU A 329 9.35 8.40 11.67
N VAL A 330 8.28 8.81 10.99
CA VAL A 330 7.33 7.89 10.33
C VAL A 330 8.06 7.05 9.28
N THR A 331 8.93 7.67 8.50
CA THR A 331 9.67 6.99 7.42
C THR A 331 10.81 6.13 7.96
N ASP A 332 11.49 6.59 9.01
CA ASP A 332 12.57 5.86 9.66
C ASP A 332 12.05 4.58 10.32
N LEU A 333 10.93 4.66 11.04
CA LEU A 333 10.26 3.50 11.62
C LEU A 333 9.78 2.52 10.53
N ALA A 334 9.34 3.01 9.37
CA ALA A 334 8.90 2.15 8.26
C ALA A 334 10.08 1.39 7.65
N GLU A 335 11.20 2.06 7.42
CA GLU A 335 12.43 1.42 6.94
C GLU A 335 12.99 0.42 7.96
N GLU A 336 12.99 0.78 9.24
CA GLU A 336 13.43 -0.11 10.30
C GLU A 336 12.54 -1.35 10.39
N ALA A 337 11.22 -1.18 10.30
CA ALA A 337 10.28 -2.30 10.33
C ALA A 337 10.57 -3.32 9.21
N GLU A 338 10.89 -2.85 8.00
CA GLU A 338 11.30 -3.73 6.90
C GLU A 338 12.65 -4.40 7.20
N LYS A 339 13.65 -3.67 7.73
CA LYS A 339 14.99 -4.22 8.05
C LYS A 339 14.90 -5.30 9.13
N VAL A 340 14.16 -5.04 10.20
CA VAL A 340 13.93 -6.00 11.29
C VAL A 340 13.13 -7.21 10.78
N GLY A 341 12.18 -6.99 9.87
CA GLY A 341 11.43 -8.07 9.20
C GLY A 341 12.31 -9.01 8.37
N GLN A 342 13.41 -8.52 7.80
CA GLN A 342 14.40 -9.37 7.11
C GLN A 342 15.25 -10.17 8.09
N LYS A 343 15.75 -9.52 9.16
CA LYS A 343 16.59 -10.15 10.19
C LYS A 343 15.92 -11.38 10.82
N TYR A 344 14.59 -11.41 10.88
CA TYR A 344 13.84 -12.57 11.36
C TYR A 344 14.27 -13.89 10.70
N TYR A 345 14.58 -13.87 9.40
CA TYR A 345 15.00 -15.06 8.67
C TYR A 345 16.50 -15.37 8.78
N GLU A 346 17.26 -14.46 9.38
CA GLU A 346 18.69 -14.62 9.62
C GLU A 346 18.96 -15.15 11.03
N ALA A 347 17.97 -15.10 11.93
CA ALA A 347 18.07 -15.61 13.29
C ALA A 347 18.42 -17.10 13.31
N GLN A 348 19.46 -17.45 14.07
CA GLN A 348 19.95 -18.82 14.25
C GLN A 348 19.57 -19.40 15.61
N THR A 349 19.11 -18.56 16.55
CA THR A 349 18.72 -18.98 17.91
C THR A 349 17.35 -18.42 18.32
N PRO A 350 16.63 -19.10 19.23
CA PRO A 350 15.39 -18.56 19.81
C PRO A 350 15.59 -17.21 20.51
N GLU A 351 16.75 -16.96 21.09
CA GLU A 351 17.10 -15.71 21.75
C GLU A 351 17.18 -14.54 20.77
N GLU A 352 17.86 -14.75 19.62
CA GLU A 352 17.92 -13.76 18.52
C GLU A 352 16.52 -13.49 17.95
N GLU A 353 15.73 -14.54 17.73
CA GLU A 353 14.35 -14.38 17.24
C GLU A 353 13.50 -13.59 18.24
N ALA A 354 13.64 -13.86 19.54
CA ALA A 354 12.92 -13.15 20.59
C ALA A 354 13.32 -11.67 20.64
N GLU A 355 14.59 -11.33 20.46
CA GLU A 355 15.06 -9.94 20.36
C GLU A 355 14.43 -9.22 19.16
N ILE A 356 14.41 -9.86 17.98
CA ILE A 356 13.81 -9.32 16.77
C ILE A 356 12.31 -9.08 16.97
N ARG A 357 11.59 -10.05 17.56
CA ARG A 357 10.15 -9.91 17.87
C ARG A 357 9.88 -8.77 18.85
N LYS A 358 10.72 -8.62 19.89
CA LYS A 358 10.63 -7.51 20.84
C LYS A 358 10.87 -6.17 20.14
N ARG A 359 11.85 -6.05 19.25
CA ARG A 359 12.07 -4.82 18.48
C ARG A 359 10.88 -4.50 17.58
N ARG A 360 10.30 -5.49 16.90
CA ARG A 360 9.08 -5.29 16.09
C ARG A 360 7.93 -4.74 16.93
N PHE A 361 7.76 -5.22 18.16
CA PHE A 361 6.76 -4.68 19.08
C PHE A 361 7.10 -3.25 19.51
N GLY A 362 8.37 -2.97 19.83
CA GLY A 362 8.83 -1.62 20.16
C GLY A 362 8.58 -0.60 19.05
N ILE A 363 8.84 -0.97 17.79
CA ILE A 363 8.52 -0.11 16.62
C ILE A 363 7.03 0.22 16.58
N VAL A 364 6.15 -0.74 16.86
CA VAL A 364 4.69 -0.48 16.89
C VAL A 364 4.32 0.51 17.99
N GLN A 365 4.98 0.44 19.16
CA GLN A 365 4.78 1.41 20.24
C GLN A 365 5.31 2.80 19.86
N GLU A 366 6.46 2.88 19.21
CA GLU A 366 7.03 4.15 18.76
C GLU A 366 6.14 4.87 17.75
N TYR A 367 5.39 4.14 16.90
CA TYR A 367 4.34 4.76 16.08
C TYR A 367 3.22 5.37 16.91
N THR A 368 2.82 4.71 18.00
CA THR A 368 1.83 5.27 18.94
C THR A 368 2.33 6.56 19.58
N ASP A 369 3.63 6.64 19.90
CA ASP A 369 4.24 7.83 20.49
C ASP A 369 4.28 9.04 19.53
N LEU A 370 4.08 8.83 18.23
CA LEU A 370 3.96 9.92 17.24
C LEU A 370 2.58 10.59 17.23
N CYS A 371 1.60 10.07 17.99
CA CYS A 371 0.26 10.66 18.05
C CYS A 371 0.28 11.98 18.84
N LYS A 372 -0.06 13.07 18.16
CA LYS A 372 -0.23 14.41 18.75
C LYS A 372 -1.73 14.67 19.00
N PRO A 373 -2.17 15.07 20.20
CA PRO A 373 -3.55 15.51 20.41
C PRO A 373 -3.83 16.81 19.65
N ILE A 374 -5.05 16.96 19.13
CA ILE A 374 -5.53 18.16 18.44
C ILE A 374 -6.82 18.67 19.07
N GLU A 375 -7.13 19.94 18.84
CA GLU A 375 -8.37 20.56 19.33
C GLU A 375 -9.57 20.19 18.44
N ILE A 376 -10.77 20.17 19.03
CA ILE A 376 -12.04 20.00 18.30
C ILE A 376 -12.80 21.30 18.48
N GLU A 377 -12.91 22.09 17.41
CA GLU A 377 -13.42 23.47 17.46
C GLU A 377 -14.68 23.68 16.64
#